data_AF-A0A2I0SZC8-F1
#
_entry.id   AF-A0A2I0SZC8-F1
#
_cell.length_a   1.000
_cell.length_b   1.000
_cell.length_c   1.000
_cell.angle_alpha   90.00
_cell.angle_beta   90.00
_cell.angle_gamma   90.00
#
_symmetry.space_group_name_H-M   'P 1'
#
loop_
_entity.id
_entity.type
_entity.pdbx_description
1 polymer ?
#
loop_
_entity_poly.entity_id
_entity_poly.type
_entity_poly.pdbx_seq_one_letter_code
_entity_poly.pdbx_strand_id
1 'polypeptide(L)' 'MHMDRTMGMESWVGVYTVKDCYPVQETYTKNSSVTTSTRFFDLRMGIADPSVFTPPSTCQTAQLRKMKDEC' A
#
# COMPACT_ATOMS: atom_id res chain seq x y z
N MET A 1 -11.18 10.90 12.43
CA MET A 1 -10.10 10.02 11.94
C MET A 1 -9.05 9.96 13.04
N HIS A 2 -8.42 8.81 13.26
CA HIS A 2 -7.30 8.63 14.19
C HIS A 2 -5.98 8.71 13.41
N MET A 3 -4.94 9.32 13.99
CA MET A 3 -3.64 9.49 13.34
C MET A 3 -2.55 8.86 14.20
N ASP A 4 -1.76 7.96 13.61
CA ASP A 4 -0.59 7.36 14.24
C ASP A 4 0.68 7.80 13.50
N ARG A 5 1.76 8.09 14.24
CA ARG A 5 3.02 8.58 13.68
C ARG A 5 4.21 7.91 14.35
N THR A 6 5.07 7.30 13.54
CA THR A 6 6.41 6.88 13.95
C THR A 6 7.43 7.96 13.61
N MET A 7 8.42 8.20 14.48
CA MET A 7 9.41 9.26 14.31
C MET A 7 10.84 8.69 14.19
N GLY A 8 11.53 9.06 13.11
CA GLY A 8 12.88 8.63 12.75
C GLY A 8 13.37 9.33 11.47
N MET A 9 14.59 9.01 10.99
CA MET A 9 15.08 9.47 9.67
C MET A 9 14.14 9.04 8.53
N GLU A 10 13.52 7.88 8.72
CA GLU A 10 12.34 7.44 8.01
C GLU A 10 11.18 7.49 9.01
N SER A 11 10.11 8.19 8.64
CA SER A 11 8.90 8.32 9.47
C SER A 11 7.67 7.94 8.67
N TRP A 12 6.70 7.34 9.37
CA TRP A 12 5.42 6.94 8.80
C TRP A 12 4.28 7.64 9.53
N VAL A 13 3.26 8.03 8.77
CA VAL A 13 2.02 8.59 9.28
C VAL A 13 0.85 7.81 8.69
N GLY A 14 0.06 7.18 9.55
CA GLY A 14 -1.17 6.47 9.19
C GLY A 14 -2.41 7.24 9.65
N VAL A 15 -3.40 7.34 8.78
CA VAL A 15 -4.71 7.91 9.07
C VAL A 15 -5.75 6.80 8.97
N TYR A 16 -6.49 6.59 10.06
CA TYR A 16 -7.49 5.54 10.19
C TYR A 16 -8.86 6.11 10.55
N THR A 17 -9.93 5.38 10.27
CA THR A 17 -11.25 5.69 10.81
C THR A 17 -11.26 5.52 12.33
N VAL A 18 -12.03 6.35 13.03
CA VAL A 18 -12.14 6.25 14.51
C VAL A 18 -12.87 4.97 14.88
N LYS A 19 -13.93 4.66 14.14
CA LYS A 19 -14.69 3.43 14.28
C LYS A 19 -14.04 2.36 13.42
N ASP A 20 -13.86 1.17 13.97
CA ASP A 20 -13.40 -0.04 13.27
C ASP A 20 -11.97 0.00 12.68
N CYS A 21 -11.22 1.11 12.86
CA CYS A 21 -9.81 1.27 12.48
C CYS A 21 -9.46 0.95 11.01
N TYR A 22 -10.33 1.29 10.05
CA TYR A 22 -10.05 1.13 8.63
C TYR A 22 -9.02 2.16 8.13
N PRO A 23 -8.05 1.77 7.28
CA PRO A 23 -7.07 2.70 6.71
C PRO A 23 -7.72 3.69 5.76
N VAL A 24 -7.30 4.95 5.82
CA VAL A 24 -7.75 6.04 4.93
C VAL A 24 -6.58 6.57 4.10
N GLN A 25 -5.43 6.77 4.75
CA GLN A 25 -4.21 7.22 4.09
C GLN A 25 -2.99 6.75 4.86
N GLU A 26 -1.93 6.37 4.15
CA GLU A 26 -0.60 6.15 4.72
C GLU A 26 0.42 7.00 3.98
N THR A 27 1.33 7.63 4.74
CA THR A 27 2.34 8.52 4.20
C THR A 27 3.70 8.15 4.76
N TYR A 28 4.62 7.77 3.86
CA TYR A 28 6.01 7.48 4.17
C TYR A 28 6.86 8.70 3.84
N THR A 29 7.67 9.09 4.81
CA THR A 29 8.52 10.28 4.73
C THR A 29 9.96 9.89 5.02
N LYS A 30 10.90 10.53 4.33
CA LYS A 30 12.34 10.39 4.54
C LYS A 30 12.92 11.77 4.69
N ASN A 31 13.64 12.02 5.79
CA ASN A 31 14.18 13.34 6.13
C ASN A 31 13.12 14.46 6.05
N SER A 32 11.91 14.19 6.56
CA SER A 32 10.75 15.09 6.49
C SER A 32 10.21 15.40 5.09
N SER A 33 10.76 14.78 4.03
CA SER A 33 10.21 14.83 2.67
C SER A 33 9.29 13.64 2.42
N VAL A 34 8.11 13.89 1.85
CA VAL A 34 7.18 12.82 1.48
C VAL A 34 7.77 12.01 0.34
N THR A 35 7.96 10.72 0.59
CA THR A 35 8.45 9.78 -0.43
C THR A 35 7.29 9.12 -1.15
N THR A 36 6.28 8.67 -0.41
CA THR A 36 5.10 8.01 -0.97
C THR A 36 3.89 8.29 -0.10
N SER A 37 2.75 8.59 -0.73
CA SER A 37 1.48 8.76 -0.05
C SER A 37 0.42 7.96 -0.78
N THR A 38 -0.22 7.04 -0.07
CA THR A 38 -1.24 6.13 -0.61
C THR A 38 -2.55 6.40 0.09
N ARG A 39 -3.64 6.50 -0.67
CA ARG A 39 -5.00 6.65 -0.15
C ARG A 39 -5.81 5.40 -0.45
N PHE A 40 -6.66 5.03 0.50
CA PHE A 40 -7.47 3.82 0.44
C PHE A 40 -8.95 4.17 0.37
N PHE A 41 -9.67 3.53 -0.55
CA PHE A 41 -11.11 3.72 -0.79
C PHE A 41 -11.76 2.36 -1.08
N ASP A 42 -13.09 2.28 -0.99
CA ASP A 42 -13.88 1.09 -1.33
C ASP A 42 -13.41 -0.22 -0.66
N LEU A 43 -12.92 -0.10 0.58
CA LEU A 43 -12.45 -1.23 1.37
C LEU A 43 -13.58 -2.24 1.62
N ARG A 44 -13.27 -3.52 1.41
CA ARG A 44 -14.12 -4.66 1.76
C ARG A 44 -13.35 -5.59 2.68
N MET A 45 -14.05 -6.14 3.68
CA MET A 45 -13.45 -7.08 4.62
C MET A 45 -13.21 -8.44 3.97
N GLY A 46 -12.04 -9.01 4.21
CA GLY A 46 -11.64 -10.29 3.64
C GLY A 46 -11.34 -10.21 2.15
N ILE A 47 -11.24 -11.38 1.52
CA ILE A 47 -10.87 -11.53 0.11
C ILE A 47 -11.93 -12.42 -0.53
N ALA A 48 -12.62 -11.90 -1.55
CA ALA A 48 -13.73 -12.61 -2.17
C ALA A 48 -13.29 -13.82 -2.99
N ASP A 49 -12.17 -13.69 -3.73
CA ASP A 49 -11.57 -14.75 -4.50
C ASP A 49 -10.06 -14.80 -4.23
N PRO A 50 -9.53 -15.86 -3.58
CA PRO A 50 -8.09 -15.99 -3.31
C PRO A 50 -7.27 -16.31 -4.57
N SER A 51 -7.90 -16.68 -5.69
CA SER A 51 -7.19 -17.02 -6.94
C SER A 51 -6.41 -15.84 -7.52
N VAL A 52 -6.76 -14.60 -7.14
CA VAL A 52 -6.02 -13.37 -7.52
C VAL A 52 -4.56 -13.37 -7.07
N PHE A 53 -4.19 -14.21 -6.10
CA PHE A 53 -2.79 -14.41 -5.68
C PHE A 53 -2.07 -15.52 -6.46
N THR A 54 -2.78 -16.30 -7.27
CA THR A 54 -2.18 -17.32 -8.13
C THR A 54 -1.64 -16.63 -9.38
N PRO A 55 -0.31 -16.59 -9.57
CA PRO A 55 0.26 -15.93 -10.73
C PRO A 55 -0.19 -16.65 -12.02
N PRO A 56 -0.41 -15.92 -13.13
CA PRO A 56 -0.75 -16.54 -14.41
C PRO A 56 0.38 -17.43 -14.92
N SER A 57 0.08 -18.36 -15.82
CA SER A 57 1.07 -19.31 -16.37
C SER A 57 2.26 -18.62 -17.03
N THR A 58 2.07 -17.41 -17.57
CA THR A 58 3.15 -16.58 -18.13
C THR A 58 4.24 -16.20 -17.12
N CYS A 59 3.93 -16.21 -15.82
CA CYS A 59 4.93 -15.97 -14.78
C CYS A 59 5.93 -17.12 -14.61
N GLN A 60 5.63 -18.33 -15.10
CA GLN A 60 6.53 -19.49 -15.00
C GLN A 60 7.82 -19.29 -15.80
N THR A 61 7.75 -18.49 -16.87
CA THR A 61 8.90 -18.12 -17.72
C THR A 61 9.06 -16.60 -17.79
N ALA A 62 8.75 -15.89 -16.69
CA ALA A 62 8.85 -14.44 -16.65
C ALA A 62 10.28 -13.94 -16.84
N GLN A 63 10.40 -12.72 -17.38
CA GLN A 63 11.68 -12.02 -17.41
C GLN A 63 12.10 -11.65 -15.97
N LEU A 64 13.37 -11.84 -15.64
CA LEU A 64 13.92 -11.52 -14.32
C LEU A 64 14.16 -10.02 -14.11
N ARG A 65 13.92 -9.20 -15.13
CA ARG A 65 14.14 -7.74 -15.09
C ARG A 65 12.79 -7.05 -14.98
N LYS A 66 12.76 -5.94 -14.24
CA LYS A 66 11.57 -5.09 -14.17
C LYS A 66 11.27 -4.53 -15.56
N MET A 67 10.01 -4.64 -15.96
CA MET A 67 9.50 -3.99 -17.16
C MET A 67 9.34 -2.49 -16.90
N LYS A 68 9.47 -1.69 -17.96
CA LYS A 68 9.14 -0.27 -17.90
C LYS A 68 7.63 -0.10 -17.85
N ASP A 69 7.19 0.92 -17.15
CA ASP A 69 5.79 1.35 -17.09
C ASP A 69 5.60 2.49 -18.11
N GLU A 70 5.76 2.16 -19.39
CA GLU A 70 5.57 3.07 -20.52
C GLU A 70 4.54 2.43 -21.46
N CYS A 71 3.50 3.20 -21.84
CA CYS A 71 2.50 2.79 -22.84
C CYS A 71 3.04 2.94 -24.26
#